data_AF-A0A542EEK7-F1
#
_entry.id   AF-A0A542EEK7-F1
#
_cell.length_a   1.000
_cell.length_b   1.000
_cell.length_c   1.000
_cell.angle_alpha   90.00
_cell.angle_beta   90.00
_cell.angle_gamma   90.00
#
_symmetry.space_group_name_H-M   'P 1'
#
loop_
_entity.id
_entity.type
_entity.pdbx_description
1 polymer ?
#
loop_
_entity_poly.entity_id
_entity_poly.type
_entity_poly.pdbx_seq_one_letter_code
_entity_poly.pdbx_strand_id
1 'polypeptide(L)'
;MFGIDTWEFVLLVCLAAFLIGPERLPEYVAKLRGWVKQAREYAEGAKSQLKDEIGPEYADINWRQYDPRQYDPRKIVRQALFDEDDDAGEVPGEHDPVMDDMGSTWEPTRYDPDRPTPYDVDAT
;
A
#
# COMPACT_ATOMS: atom_id res chain seq x y z
N MET A 1 2.54 -6.37 12.33
CA MET A 1 1.19 -5.77 12.25
C MET A 1 0.71 -5.57 13.67
N PHE A 2 0.26 -4.38 14.05
CA PHE A 2 -0.28 -4.13 15.40
C PHE A 2 -1.65 -4.81 15.49
N GLY A 3 -1.70 -6.01 16.09
CA GLY A 3 -2.94 -6.74 16.36
C GLY A 3 -3.65 -6.15 17.56
N ILE A 4 -4.16 -4.93 17.40
CA ILE A 4 -4.88 -4.18 18.45
C ILE A 4 -6.36 -4.18 18.06
N ASP A 5 -7.18 -4.81 18.88
CA ASP A 5 -8.63 -4.76 18.72
C ASP A 5 -9.17 -3.36 19.08
N THR A 6 -10.34 -3.01 18.55
CA THR A 6 -10.98 -1.71 18.84
C THR A 6 -11.11 -1.46 20.35
N TRP A 7 -11.39 -2.52 21.12
CA TRP A 7 -11.48 -2.45 22.58
C TRP A 7 -10.14 -2.12 23.25
N GLU A 8 -9.05 -2.75 22.83
CA GLU A 8 -7.71 -2.49 23.35
C GLU A 8 -7.27 -1.06 23.01
N PHE A 9 -7.60 -0.58 21.81
CA PHE A 9 -7.36 0.82 21.43
C PHE A 9 -8.09 1.81 22.35
N VAL A 10 -9.37 1.58 22.66
CA VAL A 10 -10.12 2.42 23.59
C VAL A 10 -9.50 2.40 24.98
N LEU A 11 -9.08 1.23 25.48
CA LEU A 11 -8.40 1.08 26.76
C LEU A 11 -7.10 1.90 26.79
N LEU A 12 -6.30 1.86 25.73
CA LEU A 12 -5.08 2.66 25.61
C LEU A 12 -5.36 4.17 25.63
N VAL A 13 -6.41 4.62 24.94
CA VAL A 13 -6.83 6.03 24.98
C VAL A 13 -7.26 6.44 26.38
N CYS A 14 -8.04 5.61 27.08
CA CYS A 14 -8.42 5.85 28.46
C CYS A 14 -7.20 5.90 29.40
N LEU A 15 -6.23 4.99 29.23
CA LEU A 15 -5.00 4.97 30.01
C LEU A 15 -4.15 6.23 29.76
N ALA A 16 -4.00 6.63 28.50
CA ALA A 16 -3.30 7.86 28.13
C ALA A 16 -4.00 9.10 28.72
N ALA A 17 -5.34 9.14 28.67
CA ALA A 17 -6.14 10.18 29.28
C ALA A 17 -5.90 10.27 30.80
N PHE A 18 -5.79 9.13 31.47
CA PHE A 18 -5.51 9.09 32.90
C PHE A 18 -4.08 9.56 33.23
N LEU A 19 -3.09 9.13 32.44
CA LEU A 19 -1.68 9.52 32.63
C LEU A 19 -1.43 11.01 32.39
N ILE A 20 -2.07 11.58 31.36
CA ILE A 20 -1.99 13.01 31.03
C ILE A 20 -2.88 13.85 31.95
N GLY A 21 -3.96 13.25 32.45
CA GLY A 21 -5.05 13.91 33.17
C GLY A 21 -6.20 14.26 32.24
N PRO A 22 -7.45 13.80 32.52
CA PRO A 22 -8.60 14.02 31.64
C PRO A 22 -8.96 15.50 31.49
N GLU A 23 -8.60 16.33 32.47
CA GLU A 23 -8.82 17.78 32.44
C GLU A 23 -7.89 18.50 31.46
N ARG A 24 -6.69 17.96 31.21
CA ARG A 24 -5.67 18.57 30.32
C ARG A 24 -5.81 18.13 28.87
N LEU A 25 -6.34 16.93 28.63
CA LEU A 25 -6.62 16.42 27.28
C LEU A 25 -7.39 17.39 26.35
N PRO A 26 -8.53 17.97 26.76
CA PRO A 26 -9.29 18.87 25.88
C PRO A 26 -8.48 20.11 25.49
N GLU A 27 -7.60 20.61 26.37
CA GLU A 27 -6.69 21.71 26.08
C GLU A 27 -5.68 21.34 24.98
N TYR A 28 -5.08 20.15 25.06
CA TYR A 28 -4.15 19.66 24.03
C TYR A 28 -4.84 19.37 22.70
N VAL A 29 -6.04 18.77 22.72
CA VAL A 29 -6.84 18.55 21.51
C VAL A 29 -7.23 19.88 20.86
N ALA A 30 -7.54 20.92 21.65
CA ALA A 30 -7.81 22.25 21.12
C ALA A 30 -6.57 22.85 20.43
N LYS A 31 -5.38 22.69 21.00
CA LYS A 31 -4.11 23.12 20.38
C LYS A 31 -3.84 22.36 19.07
N LEU A 32 -4.01 21.04 19.08
CA LEU A 32 -3.88 20.20 17.89
C LEU A 32 -4.87 20.60 16.79
N ARG A 33 -6.14 20.86 17.15
CA ARG A 33 -7.15 21.35 16.20
C ARG A 33 -6.70 22.67 15.57
N GLY A 34 -6.13 23.58 16.36
CA GLY A 34 -5.56 24.84 15.85
C GLY A 34 -4.49 24.59 14.80
N TRP A 35 -3.52 23.70 15.08
CA TRP A 35 -2.48 23.32 14.13
C TRP A 35 -3.03 22.66 12.87
N VAL A 36 -4.03 21.77 13.00
CA VAL A 36 -4.68 21.14 11.85
C VAL A 36 -5.40 22.16 10.98
N LYS A 37 -6.12 23.12 11.59
CA LYS A 37 -6.80 24.19 10.85
C LYS A 37 -5.79 25.04 10.09
N GLN A 38 -4.72 25.44 10.77
CA GLN A 38 -3.66 26.25 10.17
C GLN A 38 -2.94 25.48 9.04
N ALA A 39 -2.60 24.21 9.25
CA ALA A 39 -2.03 23.36 8.21
C ALA A 39 -2.96 23.22 6.99
N ARG A 40 -4.28 23.10 7.23
CA ARG A 40 -5.28 23.08 6.18
C ARG A 40 -5.34 24.40 5.40
N GLU A 41 -5.35 25.54 6.09
CA GLU A 41 -5.34 26.86 5.46
C GLU A 41 -4.08 27.07 4.60
N TYR A 42 -2.91 26.64 5.09
CA TYR A 42 -1.68 26.65 4.30
C TYR A 42 -1.74 25.73 3.09
N ALA A 43 -2.28 24.53 3.22
CA ALA A 43 -2.43 23.59 2.12
C ALA A 43 -3.42 24.11 1.05
N GLU A 44 -4.54 24.72 1.47
CA GLU A 44 -5.50 25.35 0.57
C GLU A 44 -4.90 26.57 -0.15
N GLY A 45 -4.12 27.40 0.54
CA GLY A 45 -3.40 28.53 -0.04
C GLY A 45 -2.33 28.10 -1.06
N ALA A 46 -1.51 27.10 -0.72
CA ALA A 46 -0.53 26.52 -1.63
C ALA A 46 -1.20 25.87 -2.86
N LYS A 47 -2.33 25.18 -2.66
CA LYS A 47 -3.14 24.63 -3.76
C LYS A 47 -3.71 25.74 -4.66
N SER A 48 -4.11 26.89 -4.10
CA SER A 48 -4.56 28.03 -4.91
C SER A 48 -3.43 28.57 -5.77
N GLN A 49 -2.28 28.88 -5.18
CA GLN A 49 -1.13 29.41 -5.92
C GLN A 49 -0.65 28.44 -7.00
N LEU A 50 -0.60 27.14 -6.69
CA LEU A 50 -0.26 26.11 -7.67
C LEU A 50 -1.27 26.04 -8.83
N LYS A 51 -2.57 26.17 -8.53
CA LYS A 51 -3.64 26.20 -9.55
C LYS A 51 -3.56 27.47 -10.41
N ASP A 52 -3.16 28.60 -9.81
CA ASP A 52 -3.09 29.90 -10.48
C ASP A 52 -1.83 30.00 -11.39
N GLU A 53 -0.71 29.37 -11.01
CA GLU A 53 0.53 29.36 -11.81
C GLU A 53 0.59 28.26 -12.86
N ILE A 54 0.01 27.08 -12.60
CA ILE A 54 0.07 25.93 -13.53
C ILE A 54 -1.13 25.90 -14.50
N GLY A 55 -2.22 26.63 -14.22
CA GLY A 55 -3.38 26.65 -15.08
C GLY A 55 -3.95 25.24 -15.33
N PRO A 56 -4.68 24.98 -16.44
CA PRO A 56 -5.42 23.73 -16.68
C PRO A 56 -4.60 22.43 -16.65
N GLU A 57 -3.27 22.47 -16.59
CA GLU A 57 -2.43 21.29 -16.36
C GLU A 57 -2.63 20.65 -14.96
N TYR A 58 -3.27 21.36 -14.01
CA TYR A 58 -3.75 20.78 -12.74
C TYR A 58 -4.89 19.74 -12.92
N ALA A 59 -5.61 19.80 -14.04
CA ALA A 59 -6.72 18.88 -14.33
C ALA A 59 -6.25 17.50 -14.83
N ASP A 60 -5.08 17.43 -15.46
CA ASP A 60 -4.50 16.17 -15.97
C ASP A 60 -3.77 15.38 -14.87
N ILE A 61 -3.40 16.02 -13.76
CA ILE A 61 -2.91 15.31 -12.58
C ILE A 61 -4.12 14.66 -11.88
N ASN A 62 -4.31 13.36 -12.13
CA ASN A 62 -5.38 12.54 -11.60
C ASN A 62 -5.27 12.32 -10.07
N TRP A 63 -5.43 13.36 -9.25
CA TRP A 63 -5.44 13.24 -7.78
C TRP A 63 -6.53 12.31 -7.24
N ARG A 64 -7.56 12.01 -8.04
CA ARG A 64 -8.61 11.00 -7.74
C ARG A 64 -8.07 9.58 -7.65
N GLN A 65 -6.91 9.28 -8.25
CA GLN A 65 -6.26 7.98 -8.10
C GLN A 65 -5.52 7.85 -6.74
N TYR A 66 -5.25 8.98 -6.08
CA TYR A 66 -4.63 9.05 -4.76
C TYR A 66 -5.61 9.40 -3.63
N ASP A 67 -6.90 9.53 -3.90
CA ASP A 67 -7.93 9.71 -2.87
C ASP A 67 -8.15 8.37 -2.14
N PRO A 68 -7.75 8.23 -0.86
CA PRO A 68 -7.79 6.97 -0.13
C PRO A 68 -9.21 6.42 0.09
N ARG A 69 -10.25 7.22 -0.18
CA ARG A 69 -11.67 6.78 -0.14
C ARG A 69 -12.19 6.28 -1.48
N GLN A 70 -11.49 6.56 -2.57
CA GLN A 70 -11.89 6.18 -3.93
C GLN A 70 -10.98 5.11 -4.56
N TYR A 71 -10.13 4.47 -3.74
CA TYR A 71 -9.46 3.24 -4.10
C TYR A 71 -10.50 2.10 -4.18
N ASP A 72 -11.27 2.09 -5.26
CA ASP A 72 -12.34 1.12 -5.50
C ASP A 72 -11.69 -0.22 -5.86
N PRO A 73 -11.72 -1.23 -4.97
CA PRO A 73 -11.01 -2.50 -5.16
C PRO A 73 -11.44 -3.22 -6.45
N ARG A 74 -12.65 -2.94 -6.93
CA ARG A 74 -13.19 -3.52 -8.17
C ARG A 74 -12.45 -3.03 -9.41
N LYS A 75 -11.89 -1.82 -9.39
CA LYS A 75 -11.07 -1.32 -10.51
C LYS A 75 -9.75 -2.07 -10.61
N ILE A 76 -9.13 -2.45 -9.50
CA ILE A 76 -7.85 -3.16 -9.48
C ILE A 76 -8.02 -4.59 -9.97
N VAL A 77 -9.10 -5.25 -9.52
CA VAL A 77 -9.45 -6.60 -10.00
C VAL A 77 -9.81 -6.57 -11.49
N ARG A 78 -10.55 -5.56 -11.94
CA ARG A 78 -10.83 -5.36 -13.37
C ARG A 78 -9.54 -5.10 -14.15
N GLN A 79 -8.66 -4.25 -13.65
CA GLN A 79 -7.37 -3.98 -14.29
C GLN A 79 -6.56 -5.28 -14.43
N ALA A 80 -6.49 -6.11 -13.39
CA ALA A 80 -5.80 -7.40 -13.45
C ALA A 80 -6.44 -8.36 -14.48
N LEU A 81 -7.77 -8.48 -14.47
CA LEU A 81 -8.50 -9.36 -15.40
C LEU A 81 -8.48 -8.90 -16.86
N PHE A 82 -8.41 -7.59 -17.12
CA PHE A 82 -8.43 -7.04 -18.48
C PHE A 82 -7.02 -6.74 -19.02
N ASP A 83 -6.02 -6.43 -18.18
CA ASP A 83 -4.61 -6.37 -18.60
C ASP A 83 -4.03 -7.78 -18.83
N GLU A 84 -4.51 -8.83 -18.14
CA GLU A 84 -4.14 -10.23 -18.43
C GLU A 84 -4.67 -10.73 -19.79
N ASP A 85 -5.69 -10.07 -20.35
CA ASP A 85 -6.25 -10.42 -21.67
C ASP A 85 -5.52 -9.72 -22.84
N ASP A 86 -4.79 -8.61 -22.61
CA ASP A 86 -4.04 -7.87 -23.65
C ASP A 86 -2.52 -8.16 -23.67
N ASP A 87 -1.96 -8.82 -22.65
CA ASP A 87 -0.54 -9.26 -22.62
C ASP A 87 -0.35 -10.73 -23.05
N ALA A 88 -1.28 -11.25 -23.85
CA ALA A 88 -1.15 -12.54 -24.55
C ALA A 88 -0.65 -12.34 -25.98
N GLY A 89 0.43 -11.57 -26.18
CA GLY A 89 0.84 -11.31 -27.56
C GLY A 89 2.03 -10.41 -27.87
N GLU A 90 3.10 -10.37 -27.08
CA GLU A 90 4.36 -9.82 -27.61
C GLU A 90 5.56 -10.53 -26.96
N VAL A 91 6.33 -11.23 -27.78
CA VAL A 91 7.65 -11.76 -27.45
C VAL A 91 8.66 -10.88 -28.19
N PRO A 92 9.30 -9.87 -27.56
CA PRO A 92 10.43 -9.17 -28.16
C PRO A 92 11.68 -10.03 -27.97
N GLY A 93 12.30 -10.41 -29.08
CA GLY A 93 13.30 -11.46 -29.16
C GLY A 93 14.65 -11.19 -28.49
N GLU A 94 15.39 -12.30 -28.42
CA GLU A 94 16.84 -12.47 -28.40
C GLU A 94 17.67 -11.56 -27.49
N HIS A 95 17.97 -12.08 -26.31
CA HIS A 95 19.32 -11.94 -25.76
C HIS A 95 19.77 -13.32 -25.30
N ASP A 96 20.74 -13.91 -26.02
CA ASP A 96 21.47 -15.09 -25.58
C ASP A 96 22.19 -14.77 -24.25
N PRO A 97 22.00 -15.60 -23.23
CA PRO A 97 23.16 -16.13 -22.53
C PRO A 97 23.13 -17.64 -22.58
N VAL A 98 24.17 -18.18 -23.21
CA VAL A 98 24.60 -19.58 -23.15
C VAL A 98 24.41 -20.13 -21.74
N MET A 99 23.52 -21.09 -21.56
CA MET A 99 23.59 -22.05 -20.47
C MET A 99 22.83 -23.33 -20.83
N ASP A 100 23.59 -24.42 -20.74
CA ASP A 100 23.27 -25.78 -21.13
C ASP A 100 21.93 -26.31 -20.63
N ASP A 101 21.31 -27.04 -21.55
CA ASP A 101 20.47 -28.23 -21.35
C ASP A 101 20.39 -28.77 -19.92
N MET A 102 19.20 -28.66 -19.31
CA MET A 102 18.46 -29.83 -18.82
C MET A 102 17.04 -29.42 -18.41
N GLY A 103 16.06 -29.96 -19.13
CA GLY A 103 14.65 -29.69 -18.92
C GLY A 103 14.16 -30.10 -17.52
N SER A 104 13.49 -29.16 -16.85
CA SER A 104 12.57 -29.47 -15.75
C SER A 104 11.53 -28.36 -15.68
N THR A 105 10.38 -28.65 -16.29
CA THR A 105 9.10 -27.99 -16.00
C THR A 105 8.95 -27.81 -14.50
N TRP A 106 8.88 -26.57 -14.03
CA TRP A 106 8.59 -26.27 -12.64
C TRP A 106 7.10 -26.52 -12.39
N GLU A 107 6.78 -27.77 -12.07
CA GLU A 107 5.46 -28.15 -11.58
C GLU A 107 5.36 -27.77 -10.10
N PRO A 108 4.31 -27.05 -9.65
CA PRO A 108 4.15 -26.69 -8.25
C PRO A 108 3.94 -27.97 -7.43
N THR A 109 5.03 -28.47 -6.84
CA THR A 109 5.05 -29.74 -6.11
C THR A 109 4.13 -29.63 -4.90
N ARG A 110 2.96 -30.27 -4.98
CA ARG A 110 2.13 -30.54 -3.80
C ARG A 110 2.93 -31.44 -2.86
N TYR A 111 3.11 -31.00 -1.61
CA TYR A 111 3.83 -31.76 -0.59
C TYR A 111 3.16 -33.14 -0.38
N ASP A 112 3.94 -34.20 -0.63
CA ASP A 112 3.52 -35.60 -0.50
C ASP A 112 4.20 -36.20 0.75
N PRO A 113 3.45 -36.44 1.85
CA PRO A 113 4.01 -36.81 3.14
C PRO A 113 4.57 -38.23 3.19
N ASP A 114 4.24 -39.07 2.20
CA ASP A 114 4.70 -40.46 2.15
C ASP A 114 6.04 -40.60 1.39
N ARG A 115 6.58 -39.49 0.85
CA ARG A 115 7.88 -39.51 0.17
C ARG A 115 9.03 -39.32 1.17
N PRO A 116 10.07 -40.16 1.10
CA PRO A 116 11.27 -39.95 1.92
C PRO A 116 11.91 -38.62 1.54
N THR A 117 12.35 -37.88 2.56
CA THR A 117 13.04 -36.60 2.37
C THR A 117 14.30 -36.79 1.53
N PRO A 118 14.51 -35.99 0.46
CA PRO A 118 15.71 -36.10 -0.36
C PRO A 118 16.99 -35.86 0.45
N TYR A 119 18.05 -36.59 0.10
CA TYR A 119 19.35 -36.46 0.75
C TYR A 119 20.02 -35.16 0.30
N ASP A 120 20.44 -34.33 1.27
CA ASP A 120 21.13 -33.06 1.02
C ASP A 120 22.64 -33.30 0.94
N VAL A 121 23.23 -33.00 -0.22
CA VAL A 121 24.66 -33.24 -0.51
C VAL A 121 25.55 -32.06 -0.11
N ASP A 122 24.97 -30.92 0.26
CA ASP A 122 25.72 -29.71 0.66
C ASP A 122 26.01 -29.66 2.17
N ALA A 123 25.57 -30.67 2.94
CA ALA A 123 25.72 -30.71 4.40
C ALA A 123 27.06 -31.30 4.91
N THR A 124 28.19 -31.05 4.23
CA THR A 124 29.54 -31.48 4.67
C THR A 124 30.38 -30.35 5.25
#